data_AF-A0A699VEA5-F1
#
_entry.id   AF-A0A699VEA5-F1
#
_cell.length_a   1.000
_cell.length_b   1.000
_cell.length_c   1.000
_cell.angle_alpha   90.00
_cell.angle_beta   90.00
_cell.angle_gamma   90.00
#
_symmetry.space_group_name_H-M   'P 1'
#
loop_
_entity.id
_entity.type
_entity.pdbx_description
1 polymer ?
#
loop_
_entity_poly.entity_id
_entity_poly.type
_entity_poly.pdbx_seq_one_letter_code
_entity_poly.pdbx_strand_id
1 'polypeptide(L)'
;MTEHSVSRNNGIVGPRISGQPGAATGEKSYNPGALAKDTIELITALGLGKVALGGWSIGGVAAQIVLAQAPQLVSHLVLIATTPPGRLAKTGEPLFYELAKRENDFE
;
A
#
# COMPACT_ATOMS: atom_id res chain seq x y z
N MET A 1 -6.24 16.76 22.94
CA MET A 1 -6.67 15.68 23.85
C MET A 1 -6.35 14.38 23.15
N THR A 2 -5.32 13.68 23.60
CA THR A 2 -4.68 12.58 22.90
C THR A 2 -5.21 11.28 23.49
N GLU A 3 -5.83 10.41 22.70
CA GLU A 3 -6.08 9.02 23.11
C GLU A 3 -5.13 8.08 22.37
N HIS A 4 -4.37 7.34 23.17
CA HIS A 4 -3.58 6.19 22.75
C HIS A 4 -4.42 4.94 22.93
N SER A 5 -4.49 4.10 21.91
CA SER A 5 -4.76 2.67 22.09
C SER A 5 -3.86 1.88 21.14
N VAL A 6 -2.83 1.27 21.71
CA VAL A 6 -1.96 0.30 21.03
C VAL A 6 -2.36 -1.08 21.55
N SER A 7 -3.11 -1.83 20.74
CA SER A 7 -3.30 -3.27 20.97
C SER A 7 -2.16 -4.04 20.33
N ARG A 8 -1.37 -4.74 21.17
CA ARG A 8 -0.11 -5.41 20.81
C ARG A 8 -0.25 -6.65 19.90
N ASN A 9 -1.43 -6.95 19.36
CA ASN A 9 -1.64 -8.21 18.65
C ASN A 9 -2.39 -8.13 17.32
N ASN A 10 -2.72 -6.93 16.81
CA ASN A 10 -3.43 -6.77 15.54
C ASN A 10 -3.14 -5.41 14.87
N GLY A 11 -1.89 -4.93 14.96
CA GLY A 11 -1.51 -3.63 14.44
C GLY A 11 -1.61 -3.58 12.91
N ILE A 12 -2.64 -2.89 12.39
CA ILE A 12 -2.65 -2.42 11.00
C ILE A 12 -1.54 -1.36 10.90
N VAL A 13 -0.38 -1.76 10.39
CA VAL A 13 0.71 -0.83 10.06
C VAL A 13 0.61 -0.54 8.57
N GLY A 14 -0.04 0.58 8.23
CA GLY A 14 0.04 1.11 6.87
C GLY A 14 1.33 1.92 6.71
N PRO A 15 2.10 1.76 5.61
CA PRO A 15 3.13 2.73 5.28
C PRO A 15 2.49 4.12 5.17
N ARG A 16 3.07 5.09 5.88
CA ARG A 16 2.62 6.48 5.80
C ARG A 16 2.98 7.00 4.42
N ILE A 17 1.98 7.17 3.57
CA ILE A 17 2.10 7.90 2.31
C ILE A 17 2.67 9.29 2.61
N SER A 18 3.77 9.65 1.95
CA SER A 18 4.34 11.00 2.01
C SER A 18 3.27 12.00 1.54
N GLY A 19 2.78 12.84 2.47
CA GLY A 19 1.69 13.78 2.19
C GLY A 19 0.65 14.02 3.28
N GLN A 20 0.72 13.40 4.46
CA GLN A 20 0.05 14.02 5.62
C GLN A 20 0.74 15.35 5.96
N PRO A 21 0.00 16.43 6.27
CA PRO A 21 0.63 17.68 6.71
C PRO A 21 1.49 17.40 7.95
N GLY A 22 2.82 17.42 7.80
CA GLY A 22 3.74 17.33 8.93
C GLY A 22 5.02 16.48 8.80
N ALA A 23 5.27 15.68 7.76
CA ALA A 23 6.57 14.98 7.69
C ALA A 23 7.01 14.54 6.28
N ALA A 24 8.32 14.76 6.02
CA ALA A 24 9.14 14.45 4.84
C ALA A 24 9.07 15.44 3.65
N THR A 25 10.19 16.14 3.45
CA THR A 25 10.51 17.04 2.32
C THR A 25 10.84 16.30 1.01
N GLY A 26 10.49 15.01 0.90
CA GLY A 26 10.80 14.18 -0.26
C GLY A 26 9.81 14.40 -1.41
N GLU A 27 10.31 14.39 -2.65
CA GLU A 27 9.45 14.42 -3.84
C GLU A 27 8.43 13.27 -3.81
N LYS A 28 7.17 13.60 -4.10
CA LYS A 28 6.09 12.61 -4.17
C LYS A 28 6.37 11.64 -5.32
N SER A 29 6.73 10.41 -4.99
CA SER A 29 6.88 9.34 -5.97
C SER A 29 5.76 8.33 -5.80
N TYR A 30 4.90 8.23 -6.81
CA TYR A 30 3.95 7.13 -6.94
C TYR A 30 4.59 5.90 -7.59
N ASN A 31 5.93 5.81 -7.63
CA ASN A 31 6.61 4.63 -8.15
C ASN A 31 6.40 3.44 -7.18
N PRO A 32 5.80 2.33 -7.62
CA PRO A 32 5.54 1.17 -6.75
C PRO A 32 6.81 0.57 -6.12
N GLY A 33 7.95 0.66 -6.80
CA GLY A 33 9.23 0.20 -6.27
C GLY A 33 9.77 1.06 -5.13
N ALA A 34 9.58 2.38 -5.21
CA ALA A 34 9.92 3.29 -4.10
C ALA A 34 9.02 3.02 -2.88
N LEU A 35 7.71 2.87 -3.10
CA LEU A 35 6.76 2.50 -2.04
C LEU A 35 7.10 1.15 -1.39
N ALA A 36 7.57 0.17 -2.18
CA ALA A 36 8.00 -1.12 -1.66
C ALA A 36 9.25 -0.99 -0.79
N LYS A 37 10.25 -0.21 -1.24
CA LYS A 37 11.47 0.07 -0.46
C LYS A 37 11.14 0.72 0.89
N ASP A 38 10.32 1.76 0.88
CA ASP A 38 9.90 2.47 2.10
C ASP A 38 9.14 1.53 3.05
N THR A 39 8.32 0.62 2.51
CA THR A 39 7.60 -0.37 3.31
C THR A 39 8.55 -1.37 3.99
N ILE A 40 9.54 -1.89 3.25
CA ILE A 40 10.57 -2.80 3.79
C ILE A 40 11.39 -2.09 4.87
N GLU A 41 11.82 -0.86 4.62
CA GLU A 41 12.56 -0.04 5.58
C GLU A 41 11.74 0.21 6.85
N LEU A 42 10.45 0.52 6.71
CA LEU A 42 9.56 0.72 7.85
C LEU A 42 9.40 -0.55 8.70
N ILE A 43 9.12 -1.70 8.08
CA ILE A 43 8.97 -2.98 8.79
C ILE A 43 10.27 -3.30 9.56
N THR A 44 11.42 -3.10 8.90
CA THR A 44 12.74 -3.37 9.48
C THR A 44 13.09 -2.40 10.60
N ALA A 45 12.86 -1.10 10.42
CA ALA A 45 13.16 -0.07 11.40
C ALA A 45 12.31 -0.21 12.67
N LEU A 46 11.08 -0.69 12.54
CA LEU A 46 10.21 -1.01 13.66
C LEU A 46 10.55 -2.35 14.35
N GLY A 47 11.49 -3.12 13.81
CA GLY A 47 11.87 -4.43 14.34
C GLY A 47 10.72 -5.43 14.33
N LEU A 48 9.77 -5.28 13.40
CA LEU A 48 8.65 -6.21 13.29
C LEU A 48 9.13 -7.56 12.76
N GLY A 49 8.54 -8.64 13.27
CA GLY A 49 8.69 -9.98 12.67
C GLY A 49 7.94 -10.07 11.33
N LYS A 50 7.41 -11.26 11.00
CA LYS A 50 6.55 -11.38 9.83
C LYS A 50 5.24 -10.62 10.02
N VAL A 51 4.89 -9.76 9.07
CA VAL A 51 3.65 -8.97 9.08
C VAL A 51 2.63 -9.49 8.07
N ALA A 52 1.34 -9.24 8.31
CA ALA A 52 0.33 -9.29 7.26
C ALA A 52 0.35 -7.96 6.51
N LEU A 53 0.50 -8.00 5.18
CA LEU A 53 0.62 -6.81 4.34
C LEU A 53 -0.63 -6.65 3.46
N GLY A 54 -1.27 -5.49 3.53
CA GLY A 54 -2.41 -5.13 2.69
C GLY A 54 -2.03 -4.04 1.69
N GLY A 55 -2.40 -4.21 0.43
CA GLY A 55 -2.15 -3.22 -0.63
C GLY A 55 -3.41 -2.93 -1.44
N TRP A 56 -3.77 -1.65 -1.53
CA TRP A 56 -4.88 -1.16 -2.35
C TRP A 56 -4.37 -0.41 -3.57
N SER A 57 -4.97 -0.67 -4.74
CA SER A 57 -4.64 0.04 -5.99
C SER A 57 -3.13 -0.02 -6.27
N ILE A 58 -2.46 1.12 -6.45
CA ILE A 58 -1.00 1.16 -6.65
C ILE A 58 -0.20 0.59 -5.46
N GLY A 59 -0.74 0.69 -4.25
CA GLY A 59 -0.17 0.04 -3.06
C GLY A 59 -0.25 -1.48 -3.13
N GLY A 60 -1.20 -2.05 -3.88
CA GLY A 60 -1.24 -3.48 -4.18
C GLY A 60 -0.09 -3.93 -5.09
N VAL A 61 0.35 -3.09 -6.02
CA VAL A 61 1.54 -3.36 -6.83
C VAL A 61 2.80 -3.29 -5.97
N ALA A 62 2.91 -2.26 -5.12
CA ALA A 62 4.03 -2.15 -4.17
C ALA A 62 4.09 -3.34 -3.21
N ALA A 63 2.95 -3.78 -2.66
CA ALA A 63 2.90 -4.91 -1.73
C ALA A 63 3.33 -6.24 -2.39
N GLN A 64 3.01 -6.43 -3.67
CA GLN A 64 3.53 -7.57 -4.45
C GLN A 64 5.06 -7.49 -4.64
N ILE A 65 5.62 -6.30 -4.85
CA ILE A 65 7.08 -6.10 -4.92
C ILE A 65 7.73 -6.41 -3.57
N VAL A 66 7.14 -5.98 -2.45
CA VAL A 66 7.64 -6.33 -1.10
C VAL A 66 7.70 -7.84 -0.91
N LEU A 67 6.62 -8.56 -1.24
CA LEU A 67 6.59 -10.02 -1.12
C LEU A 67 7.67 -10.67 -2.00
N ALA A 68 7.89 -10.16 -3.21
CA ALA A 68 8.91 -10.69 -4.12
C ALA A 68 10.35 -10.43 -3.65
N GLN A 69 10.62 -9.26 -3.05
CA GLN A 69 11.98 -8.85 -2.64
C GLN A 69 12.34 -9.31 -1.22
N ALA A 70 11.37 -9.36 -0.32
CA ALA A 70 11.57 -9.66 1.10
C ALA A 70 10.49 -10.63 1.64
N PRO A 71 10.35 -11.84 1.06
CA PRO A 71 9.31 -12.79 1.45
C PRO A 71 9.39 -13.21 2.93
N GLN A 72 10.57 -13.12 3.54
CA GLN A 72 10.77 -13.40 4.97
C GLN A 72 10.06 -12.40 5.89
N LEU A 73 9.66 -11.22 5.40
CA LEU A 73 8.96 -10.20 6.17
C LEU A 73 7.43 -10.31 6.08
N VAL A 74 6.88 -11.12 5.18
CA VAL A 74 5.44 -11.19 4.90
C VAL A 74 4.89 -12.56 5.28
N SER A 75 3.89 -12.60 6.17
CA SER A 75 3.15 -13.84 6.48
C SER A 75 1.95 -14.02 5.54
N HIS A 76 1.24 -12.94 5.26
CA HIS A 76 0.03 -12.93 4.43
C HIS A 76 0.00 -11.66 3.58
N LEU A 77 -0.53 -11.77 2.36
CA LEU A 77 -0.68 -10.65 1.44
C LEU A 77 -2.17 -10.51 1.05
N VAL A 78 -2.73 -9.32 1.25
CA VAL A 78 -4.11 -8.97 0.85
C VAL A 78 -4.05 -7.91 -0.25
N LEU A 79 -4.61 -8.22 -1.42
CA LEU A 79 -4.58 -7.35 -2.60
C LEU A 79 -6.00 -6.89 -2.94
N ILE A 80 -6.21 -5.57 -2.93
CA ILE A 80 -7.53 -4.95 -3.10
C ILE A 80 -7.49 -4.03 -4.31
N ALA A 81 -8.43 -4.22 -5.26
CA ALA A 81 -8.60 -3.37 -6.43
C ALA A 81 -7.27 -2.99 -7.11
N THR A 82 -6.40 -3.97 -7.32
CA THR A 82 -5.06 -3.83 -7.91
C THR A 82 -4.89 -4.82 -9.05
N THR A 83 -3.76 -4.78 -9.73
CA THR A 83 -3.43 -5.66 -10.86
C THR A 83 -2.25 -6.57 -10.52
N PRO A 84 -2.26 -7.84 -10.98
CA PRO A 84 -1.09 -8.70 -10.89
C PRO A 84 0.05 -8.18 -11.79
N PRO A 85 1.31 -8.54 -11.52
CA PRO A 85 2.43 -8.21 -12.39
C PRO A 85 2.32 -8.92 -13.75
N GLY A 86 2.93 -8.33 -14.76
CA GLY A 86 2.99 -8.91 -16.10
C GLY A 86 1.79 -8.57 -16.98
N ARG A 87 1.62 -9.33 -18.07
CA ARG A 87 0.53 -9.11 -19.03
C ARG A 87 -0.79 -9.57 -18.42
N LEU A 88 -1.78 -8.68 -18.45
CA LEU A 88 -3.12 -9.00 -17.97
C LEU A 88 -3.83 -9.91 -18.96
N ALA A 89 -4.34 -11.05 -18.48
CA ALA A 89 -5.19 -11.94 -19.27
C ALA A 89 -6.53 -11.28 -19.62
N LYS A 90 -7.03 -10.40 -18.74
CA LYS A 90 -8.21 -9.56 -18.96
C LYS A 90 -7.94 -8.19 -18.34
N THR A 91 -8.10 -7.14 -19.12
CA THR A 91 -8.01 -5.75 -18.63
C THR A 91 -9.34 -5.33 -18.00
N GLY A 92 -9.34 -4.22 -17.26
CA GLY A 92 -10.58 -3.59 -16.82
C GLY A 92 -11.49 -3.31 -18.03
N GLU A 93 -12.78 -3.63 -17.89
CA GLU A 93 -13.75 -3.39 -18.96
C GLU A 93 -13.95 -1.88 -19.13
N PRO A 94 -13.93 -1.35 -20.37
CA PRO A 94 -14.13 0.08 -20.62
C PRO A 94 -15.40 0.61 -19.96
N LEU A 95 -16.48 -0.18 -19.98
CA LEU A 95 -17.76 0.15 -19.35
C LEU A 95 -17.65 0.40 -17.85
N PHE A 96 -16.78 -0.33 -17.13
CA PHE A 96 -16.54 -0.08 -15.71
C PHE A 96 -16.00 1.35 -15.49
N TYR A 97 -15.03 1.78 -16.30
CA TYR A 97 -14.48 3.12 -16.19
C TYR A 97 -15.45 4.20 -16.63
N GLU A 98 -16.32 3.93 -17.60
CA GLU A 98 -17.39 4.85 -17.99
C GLU A 98 -18.41 5.05 -16.87
N LEU A 99 -18.87 3.95 -16.26
CA LEU A 99 -19.86 4.01 -15.17
C LEU A 99 -19.29 4.49 -13.84
N ALA A 100 -18.00 4.20 -13.56
CA ALA A 100 -17.33 4.64 -12.35
C ALA A 100 -16.90 6.11 -12.39
N LYS A 101 -16.89 6.75 -13.59
CA LYS A 101 -16.75 8.19 -13.70
C LYS A 101 -17.97 8.86 -13.12
N ARG A 102 -17.83 9.37 -11.90
CA ARG A 102 -18.76 10.34 -11.33
C ARG A 102 -18.08 11.71 -11.39
N GLU A 103 -18.83 12.75 -11.72
CA GLU A 103 -18.38 14.11 -11.44
C GLU A 103 -18.19 14.24 -9.92
N ASN A 104 -17.01 14.66 -9.49
CA ASN A 104 -16.78 14.97 -8.07
C ASN A 104 -17.42 16.33 -7.78
N ASP A 105 -18.69 16.27 -7.39
CA ASP A 105 -19.55 17.39 -6.99
C ASP A 105 -19.50 17.66 -5.48
N PHE A 106 -18.44 17.21 -4.82
CA PHE A 106 -18.20 17.48 -3.41
C PHE A 106 -17.68 18.91 -3.26
N GLU A 107 -18.58 19.83 -2.89
CA GLU A 107 -18.24 21.12 -2.24
C GLU A 107 -17.50 20.90 -0.92
#